data_AF-A0A0Q7N514-F1
#
_entry.id   AF-A0A0Q7N514-F1
#
_cell.length_a   1.000
_cell.length_b   1.000
_cell.length_c   1.000
_cell.angle_alpha   90.00
_cell.angle_beta   90.00
_cell.angle_gamma   90.00
#
_symmetry.space_group_name_H-M   'P 1'
#
loop_
_entity.id
_entity.type
_entity.pdbx_description
1 polymer ?
#
loop_
_entity_poly.entity_id
_entity_poly.type
_entity_poly.pdbx_seq_one_letter_code
_entity_poly.pdbx_strand_id
1 'polypeptide(L)'
;MDRAVRVLLDVNIFVGNIMAYDRGHTGSANQTLVSMLARHQWGMTDRAQLVISFEMIETLETVLLRHQFPAERVSGYCSSIIDIMKYGPDALDPYLILAGEERFAMSDAEDAGVLATAFGANADILVTDNLKDFMTKDADVIDTQVVVTASSGRRTLQALRYEAADLIVAHPFDVMHWLRLGYDFTPSRLWNSLQRSGKSSGL
;
A
#
# COMPACT_ATOMS: atom_id res chain seq x y z
N MET A 1 -18.68 3.44 2.85
CA MET A 1 -18.54 4.57 1.90
C MET A 1 -19.46 4.38 0.68
N ASP A 2 -19.82 5.45 -0.04
CA ASP A 2 -20.53 5.31 -1.34
C ASP A 2 -19.57 4.88 -2.48
N ARG A 3 -18.26 5.17 -2.37
CA ARG A 3 -17.21 4.72 -3.30
C ARG A 3 -16.31 3.63 -2.71
N ALA A 4 -15.65 2.84 -3.56
CA ALA A 4 -14.63 1.90 -3.13
C ALA A 4 -13.39 2.63 -2.58
N VAL A 5 -12.72 2.01 -1.61
CA VAL A 5 -11.41 2.46 -1.11
C VAL A 5 -10.38 2.20 -2.20
N ARG A 6 -9.72 3.25 -2.67
CA ARG A 6 -8.62 3.15 -3.63
C ARG A 6 -7.33 2.85 -2.92
N VAL A 7 -6.81 1.66 -3.15
CA VAL A 7 -5.64 1.13 -2.46
C VAL A 7 -4.49 1.02 -3.46
N LEU A 8 -3.38 1.67 -3.16
CA LEU A 8 -2.10 1.42 -3.80
C LEU A 8 -1.28 0.50 -2.89
N LEU A 9 -0.88 -0.65 -3.40
CA LEU A 9 0.15 -1.45 -2.76
C LEU A 9 1.48 -1.14 -3.45
N ASP A 10 2.50 -0.87 -2.64
CA ASP A 10 3.86 -0.71 -3.10
C ASP A 10 4.40 -2.03 -3.69
N VAL A 11 5.40 -1.93 -4.57
CA VAL A 11 6.02 -3.07 -5.28
C VAL A 11 6.55 -4.10 -4.28
N ASN A 12 7.15 -3.65 -3.17
CA ASN A 12 7.64 -4.52 -2.09
C ASN A 12 6.54 -5.46 -1.52
N ILE A 13 5.28 -5.03 -1.49
CA ILE A 13 4.17 -5.84 -0.98
C ILE A 13 3.89 -6.99 -1.95
N PHE A 14 3.85 -6.71 -3.26
CA PHE A 14 3.64 -7.73 -4.29
C PHE A 14 4.81 -8.72 -4.36
N VAL A 15 6.05 -8.23 -4.26
CA VAL A 15 7.26 -9.07 -4.19
C VAL A 15 7.22 -9.97 -2.95
N GLY A 16 6.92 -9.39 -1.79
CA GLY A 16 6.80 -10.14 -0.54
C GLY A 16 5.69 -11.19 -0.58
N ASN A 17 4.57 -10.92 -1.26
CA ASN A 17 3.48 -11.87 -1.46
C ASN A 17 3.93 -13.12 -2.24
N ILE A 18 4.52 -12.94 -3.42
CA ILE A 18 4.94 -14.07 -4.26
C ILE A 18 6.10 -14.85 -3.64
N MET A 19 7.03 -14.17 -2.96
CA MET A 19 8.10 -14.83 -2.20
C MET A 19 7.57 -15.65 -1.02
N ALA A 20 6.58 -15.14 -0.28
CA ALA A 20 5.97 -15.87 0.81
C ALA A 20 5.29 -17.15 0.32
N TYR A 21 4.60 -17.08 -0.83
CA TYR A 21 4.00 -18.24 -1.47
C TYR A 21 5.04 -19.29 -1.86
N ASP A 22 6.15 -18.86 -2.47
CA ASP A 22 7.22 -19.76 -2.92
C ASP A 22 7.91 -20.50 -1.76
N ARG A 23 8.03 -19.84 -0.61
CA ARG A 23 8.57 -20.41 0.63
C ARG A 23 7.57 -21.26 1.41
N GLY A 24 6.35 -21.46 0.89
CA GLY A 24 5.28 -22.19 1.57
C GLY A 24 4.74 -21.49 2.83
N HIS A 25 5.06 -20.20 3.02
CA HIS A 25 4.49 -19.41 4.10
C HIS A 25 3.04 -19.06 3.79
N THR A 26 2.19 -19.09 4.81
CA THR A 26 0.76 -18.76 4.70
C THR A 26 0.37 -17.75 5.76
N GLY A 27 -0.64 -16.92 5.45
CA GLY A 27 -1.20 -15.96 6.39
C GLY A 27 -0.33 -14.73 6.65
N SER A 28 0.58 -14.36 5.74
CA SER A 28 1.32 -13.10 5.89
C SER A 28 0.40 -11.89 5.68
N ALA A 29 0.80 -10.74 6.21
CA ALA A 29 0.06 -9.48 6.00
C ALA A 29 -0.05 -9.15 4.50
N ASN A 30 1.06 -9.28 3.76
CA ASN A 30 1.10 -9.03 2.32
C ASN A 30 0.16 -9.95 1.55
N GLN A 31 0.17 -11.26 1.86
CA GLN A 31 -0.77 -12.23 1.26
C GLN A 31 -2.22 -11.87 1.53
N THR A 32 -2.52 -11.44 2.76
CA THR A 32 -3.87 -11.08 3.15
C THR A 32 -4.34 -9.82 2.41
N LEU A 33 -3.52 -8.77 2.34
CA LEU A 33 -3.85 -7.53 1.63
C LEU A 33 -4.05 -7.77 0.12
N VAL A 34 -3.15 -8.52 -0.52
CA VAL A 34 -3.29 -8.87 -1.95
C VAL A 34 -4.56 -9.72 -2.17
N SER A 35 -4.83 -10.70 -1.31
CA SER A 35 -6.05 -11.52 -1.42
C SER A 35 -7.34 -10.70 -1.20
N MET A 36 -7.31 -9.67 -0.36
CA MET A 36 -8.45 -8.79 -0.14
C MET A 36 -8.75 -7.96 -1.39
N LEU A 37 -7.71 -7.39 -2.02
CA LEU A 37 -7.84 -6.66 -3.28
C LEU A 37 -8.30 -7.56 -4.43
N ALA A 38 -7.78 -8.79 -4.52
CA ALA A 38 -8.22 -9.76 -5.52
C ALA A 38 -9.70 -10.17 -5.36
N ARG A 39 -10.28 -9.98 -4.18
CA ARG A 39 -11.70 -10.19 -3.89
C ARG A 39 -12.51 -8.89 -3.92
N HIS A 40 -11.87 -7.76 -4.23
CA HIS A 40 -12.44 -6.41 -4.21
C HIS A 40 -13.06 -6.03 -2.85
N GLN A 41 -12.48 -6.53 -1.76
CA GLN A 41 -12.94 -6.32 -0.39
C GLN A 41 -11.91 -5.51 0.40
N TRP A 42 -12.38 -4.60 1.24
CA TRP A 42 -11.57 -3.87 2.21
C TRP A 42 -12.25 -3.92 3.57
N GLY A 43 -11.68 -4.67 4.49
CA GLY A 43 -12.27 -4.93 5.80
C GLY A 43 -13.52 -5.78 5.68
N MET A 44 -14.49 -5.54 6.57
CA MET A 44 -15.71 -6.33 6.65
C MET A 44 -16.82 -5.88 5.69
N THR A 45 -16.84 -4.58 5.36
CA THR A 45 -17.99 -3.95 4.69
C THR A 45 -17.63 -3.11 3.48
N ASP A 46 -16.40 -2.61 3.39
CA ASP A 46 -16.01 -1.74 2.28
C ASP A 46 -15.50 -2.55 1.09
N ARG A 47 -15.60 -1.95 -0.09
CA ARG A 47 -15.05 -2.50 -1.33
C ARG A 47 -13.69 -1.89 -1.59
N ALA A 48 -12.78 -2.66 -2.17
CA ALA A 48 -11.45 -2.20 -2.54
C ALA A 48 -11.31 -2.09 -4.07
N GLN A 49 -10.77 -0.97 -4.53
CA GLN A 49 -10.26 -0.79 -5.87
C GLN A 49 -8.74 -0.72 -5.81
N LEU A 50 -8.05 -1.64 -6.49
CA LEU A 50 -6.61 -1.51 -6.70
C LEU A 50 -6.35 -0.33 -7.64
N VAL A 51 -5.38 0.52 -7.32
CA VAL A 51 -4.79 1.45 -8.26
C VAL A 51 -3.31 1.12 -8.39
N ILE A 52 -2.74 1.20 -9.59
CA ILE A 52 -1.32 0.97 -9.87
C ILE A 52 -0.96 1.62 -11.22
N SER A 53 0.32 1.95 -11.45
CA SER A 53 0.80 2.48 -12.73
C SER A 53 1.48 1.41 -13.58
N PHE A 54 1.62 1.67 -14.89
CA PHE A 54 2.39 0.80 -15.78
C PHE A 54 3.85 0.69 -15.33
N GLU A 55 4.47 1.79 -14.91
CA GLU A 55 5.84 1.79 -14.41
C GLU A 55 6.01 0.91 -13.17
N MET A 56 5.07 0.94 -12.23
CA MET A 56 5.12 0.02 -11.07
C MET A 56 5.01 -1.45 -11.49
N ILE A 57 4.24 -1.77 -12.54
CA ILE A 57 4.16 -3.14 -13.09
C ILE A 57 5.48 -3.55 -13.74
N GLU A 58 6.11 -2.66 -14.51
CA GLU A 58 7.42 -2.90 -15.15
C GLU A 58 8.54 -3.06 -14.11
N THR A 59 8.51 -2.25 -13.05
CA THR A 59 9.41 -2.36 -11.91
C THR A 59 9.21 -3.70 -11.19
N LEU A 60 7.96 -4.11 -10.94
CA LEU A 60 7.65 -5.41 -10.36
C LEU A 60 8.19 -6.56 -11.22
N GLU A 61 7.94 -6.54 -12.54
CA GLU A 61 8.47 -7.54 -13.47
C GLU A 61 10.00 -7.61 -13.39
N THR A 62 10.67 -6.46 -13.43
CA THR A 62 12.13 -6.36 -13.36
C THR A 62 12.68 -6.88 -12.03
N VAL A 63 12.02 -6.59 -10.91
CA VAL A 63 12.42 -7.10 -9.59
C VAL A 63 12.24 -8.62 -9.51
N LEU A 64 11.12 -9.16 -10.00
CA LEU A 64 10.86 -10.60 -9.94
C LEU A 64 11.81 -11.40 -10.84
N LEU A 65 12.12 -10.91 -12.04
CA LEU A 65 13.11 -11.53 -12.93
C LEU A 65 14.51 -11.51 -12.30
N ARG A 66 14.90 -10.42 -11.61
CA ARG A 66 16.15 -10.37 -10.83
C ARG A 66 16.19 -11.39 -9.71
N HIS A 67 15.05 -11.70 -9.10
CA HIS A 67 14.88 -12.78 -8.12
C HIS A 67 14.80 -14.19 -8.75
N GLN A 68 15.05 -14.32 -10.05
CA GLN A 68 15.11 -15.59 -10.79
C GLN A 68 13.77 -16.34 -10.84
N PHE A 69 12.64 -15.64 -10.70
CA PHE A 69 11.34 -16.23 -11.00
C PHE A 69 11.23 -16.52 -12.51
N PRO A 70 10.60 -17.65 -12.92
CA PRO A 70 10.40 -17.95 -14.34
C PRO A 70 9.57 -16.87 -15.04
N ALA A 71 10.00 -16.45 -16.25
CA ALA A 71 9.37 -15.35 -16.98
C ALA A 71 7.86 -15.54 -17.20
N GLU A 72 7.41 -16.77 -17.51
CA GLU A 72 5.99 -17.09 -17.64
C GLU A 72 5.20 -16.82 -16.34
N ARG A 73 5.79 -17.18 -15.19
CA ARG A 73 5.18 -16.94 -13.87
C ARG A 73 5.14 -15.45 -13.54
N VAL A 74 6.20 -14.70 -13.88
CA VAL A 74 6.24 -13.25 -13.69
C VAL A 74 5.17 -12.58 -14.55
N SER A 75 5.11 -12.91 -15.84
CA SER A 75 4.10 -12.40 -16.76
C SER A 75 2.68 -12.69 -16.27
N GLY A 76 2.37 -13.94 -15.90
CA GLY A 76 1.06 -14.30 -15.37
C GLY A 76 0.70 -13.58 -14.08
N TYR A 77 1.68 -13.33 -13.20
CA TYR A 77 1.46 -12.58 -11.97
C TYR A 77 1.19 -11.10 -12.23
N CYS A 78 1.98 -10.44 -13.08
CA CYS A 78 1.75 -9.06 -13.50
C CYS A 78 0.39 -8.89 -14.20
N SER A 79 0.03 -9.80 -15.12
CA SER A 79 -1.29 -9.81 -15.76
C SER A 79 -2.42 -9.96 -14.74
N SER A 80 -2.25 -10.82 -13.73
CA SER A 80 -3.25 -10.97 -12.66
C SER A 80 -3.44 -9.68 -11.86
N ILE A 81 -2.38 -8.92 -11.59
CA ILE A 81 -2.47 -7.63 -10.89
C ILE A 81 -3.24 -6.61 -11.75
N ILE A 82 -2.97 -6.55 -13.05
CA ILE A 82 -3.71 -5.71 -13.99
C ILE A 82 -5.19 -6.12 -14.00
N ASP A 83 -5.50 -7.41 -14.03
CA ASP A 83 -6.87 -7.91 -14.00
C ASP A 83 -7.59 -7.56 -12.68
N ILE A 84 -6.90 -7.60 -11.53
CA ILE A 84 -7.47 -7.16 -10.23
C ILE A 84 -7.89 -5.69 -10.30
N MET A 85 -7.09 -4.84 -10.92
CA MET A 85 -7.44 -3.43 -11.10
C MET A 85 -8.61 -3.26 -12.08
N LYS A 86 -8.55 -3.96 -13.22
CA LYS A 86 -9.51 -3.88 -14.33
C LYS A 86 -10.90 -4.39 -14.00
N TYR A 87 -10.99 -5.46 -13.23
CA TYR A 87 -12.26 -6.05 -12.82
C TYR A 87 -12.71 -5.59 -11.42
N GLY A 88 -12.00 -4.60 -10.86
CA GLY A 88 -12.38 -3.96 -9.60
C GLY A 88 -13.66 -3.11 -9.69
N PRO A 89 -14.14 -2.58 -8.54
CA PRO A 89 -15.40 -1.85 -8.46
C PRO A 89 -15.52 -0.63 -9.38
N ASP A 90 -14.40 0.04 -9.64
CA ASP A 90 -14.32 1.23 -10.49
C ASP A 90 -13.87 0.89 -11.93
N ALA A 91 -13.56 -0.38 -12.22
CA ALA A 91 -13.13 -0.89 -13.52
C ALA A 91 -12.03 -0.04 -14.21
N LEU A 92 -10.88 0.10 -13.55
CA LEU A 92 -9.80 0.99 -13.97
C LEU A 92 -8.70 0.24 -14.75
N ASP A 93 -7.97 0.95 -15.60
CA ASP A 93 -6.73 0.44 -16.22
C ASP A 93 -5.49 1.06 -15.54
N PRO A 94 -4.32 0.40 -15.58
CA PRO A 94 -3.10 0.95 -15.00
C PRO A 94 -2.80 2.38 -15.47
N TYR A 95 -2.38 3.23 -14.54
CA TYR A 95 -2.15 4.64 -14.81
C TYR A 95 -0.84 4.86 -15.58
N LEU A 96 -0.87 5.80 -16.52
CA LEU A 96 0.33 6.37 -17.14
C LEU A 96 0.64 7.70 -16.45
N ILE A 97 1.72 7.75 -15.69
CA ILE A 97 2.20 8.96 -15.03
C ILE A 97 3.22 9.62 -15.95
N LEU A 98 2.88 10.80 -16.47
CA LEU A 98 3.72 11.51 -17.46
C LEU A 98 4.64 12.57 -16.84
N ALA A 99 4.36 12.98 -15.61
CA ALA A 99 5.10 13.97 -14.83
C ALA A 99 4.61 13.95 -13.37
N GLY A 100 5.39 14.51 -12.44
CA GLY A 100 4.99 14.75 -11.06
C GLY A 100 5.96 14.19 -10.03
N GLU A 101 6.83 13.26 -10.41
CA GLU A 101 7.87 12.69 -9.56
C GLU A 101 8.87 13.76 -9.12
N GLU A 102 9.22 14.65 -10.04
CA GLU A 102 10.17 15.76 -9.83
C GLU A 102 9.69 16.78 -8.79
N ARG A 103 8.41 16.73 -8.42
CA ARG A 103 7.81 17.60 -7.41
C ARG A 103 8.05 17.09 -6.00
N PHE A 104 8.37 15.81 -5.84
CA PHE A 104 8.66 15.23 -4.54
C PHE A 104 10.15 15.36 -4.23
N ALA A 105 10.48 15.96 -3.10
CA ALA A 105 11.86 16.04 -2.60
C ALA A 105 12.31 14.68 -2.00
N MET A 106 12.24 13.62 -2.82
CA MET A 106 12.61 12.25 -2.47
C MET A 106 13.91 11.88 -3.16
N SER A 107 14.74 11.09 -2.50
CA SER A 107 16.04 10.66 -3.02
C SER A 107 15.94 9.47 -3.98
N ASP A 108 14.90 8.66 -3.84
CA ASP A 108 14.65 7.49 -4.67
C ASP A 108 13.57 7.83 -5.71
N ALA A 109 13.90 7.64 -6.99
CA ALA A 109 12.97 7.88 -8.09
C ALA A 109 11.85 6.84 -8.12
N GLU A 110 12.11 5.59 -7.71
CA GLU A 110 11.09 4.54 -7.66
C GLU A 110 9.99 4.92 -6.66
N ASP A 111 10.37 5.28 -5.43
CA ASP A 111 9.42 5.70 -4.40
C ASP A 111 8.70 6.99 -4.78
N ALA A 112 9.38 7.92 -5.48
CA ALA A 112 8.75 9.13 -6.02
C ALA A 112 7.67 8.79 -7.06
N GLY A 113 7.91 7.82 -7.94
CA GLY A 113 6.94 7.30 -8.92
C GLY A 113 5.75 6.61 -8.26
N VAL A 114 5.98 5.85 -7.19
CA VAL A 114 4.90 5.25 -6.37
C VAL A 114 4.05 6.34 -5.73
N LEU A 115 4.66 7.37 -5.13
CA LEU A 115 3.93 8.48 -4.50
C LEU A 115 3.18 9.32 -5.54
N ALA A 116 3.79 9.58 -6.70
CA ALA A 116 3.15 10.26 -7.84
C ALA A 116 1.93 9.47 -8.34
N THR A 117 2.03 8.15 -8.39
CA THR A 117 0.91 7.26 -8.75
C THR A 117 -0.21 7.37 -7.72
N ALA A 118 0.11 7.35 -6.42
CA ALA A 118 -0.89 7.51 -5.36
C ALA A 118 -1.66 8.83 -5.50
N PHE A 119 -0.93 9.93 -5.76
CA PHE A 119 -1.51 11.26 -5.95
C PHE A 119 -2.37 11.31 -7.23
N GLY A 120 -1.83 10.87 -8.36
CA GLY A 120 -2.52 10.92 -9.66
C GLY A 120 -3.77 10.04 -9.71
N ALA A 121 -3.77 8.90 -9.02
CA ALA A 121 -4.89 7.98 -8.96
C ALA A 121 -5.94 8.37 -7.90
N ASN A 122 -5.68 9.41 -7.09
CA ASN A 122 -6.45 9.74 -5.89
C ASN A 122 -6.61 8.52 -4.97
N ALA A 123 -5.50 7.86 -4.65
CA ALA A 123 -5.49 6.75 -3.71
C ALA A 123 -5.86 7.24 -2.30
N ASP A 124 -6.70 6.48 -1.61
CA ASP A 124 -7.03 6.75 -0.20
C ASP A 124 -5.91 6.27 0.71
N ILE A 125 -5.27 5.16 0.34
CA ILE A 125 -4.20 4.54 1.11
C ILE A 125 -3.11 3.95 0.21
N LEU A 126 -1.85 4.26 0.55
CA LEU A 126 -0.64 3.61 0.07
C LEU A 126 -0.10 2.69 1.17
N VAL A 127 0.13 1.43 0.85
CA VAL A 127 0.68 0.44 1.78
C VAL A 127 2.08 0.03 1.36
N THR A 128 3.05 0.22 2.26
CA THR A 128 4.48 -0.03 2.00
C THR A 128 5.18 -0.57 3.26
N ASP A 129 6.15 -1.48 3.10
CA ASP A 129 7.00 -1.92 4.22
C ASP A 129 8.18 -0.96 4.49
N ASN A 130 8.40 0.02 3.61
CA ASN A 130 9.49 0.98 3.63
C ASN A 130 9.02 2.42 3.89
N LEU A 131 8.10 2.60 4.83
CA LEU A 131 7.45 3.89 5.15
C LEU A 131 8.42 5.10 5.26
N LYS A 132 9.63 4.89 5.78
CA LYS A 132 10.64 5.93 5.97
C LYS A 132 11.00 6.66 4.66
N ASP A 133 10.93 5.97 3.53
CA ASP A 133 11.36 6.52 2.24
C ASP A 133 10.28 7.47 1.69
N PHE A 134 9.04 7.32 2.15
CA PHE A 134 7.92 8.23 1.91
C PHE A 134 7.81 9.36 2.94
N MET A 135 8.76 9.53 3.87
CA MET A 135 8.71 10.63 4.84
C MET A 135 9.28 11.92 4.23
N THR A 136 8.41 12.73 3.63
CA THR A 136 8.79 14.07 3.12
C THR A 136 8.34 15.19 4.06
N LYS A 137 8.78 16.43 3.80
CA LYS A 137 8.41 17.60 4.62
C LYS A 137 6.91 17.95 4.59
N ASP A 138 6.21 17.48 3.56
CA ASP A 138 4.79 17.75 3.34
C ASP A 138 3.89 16.67 3.97
N ALA A 139 4.48 15.66 4.62
CA ALA A 139 3.77 14.59 5.29
C ALA A 139 3.62 14.89 6.79
N ASP A 140 2.38 14.86 7.28
CA ASP A 140 2.13 14.75 8.71
C ASP A 140 2.43 13.32 9.16
N VAL A 141 3.03 13.17 10.34
CA VAL A 141 3.47 11.86 10.86
C VAL A 141 2.80 11.60 12.21
N ILE A 142 2.35 10.37 12.43
CA ILE A 142 1.87 9.91 13.73
C ILE A 142 2.42 8.53 14.08
N ASP A 143 2.82 8.35 15.34
CA ASP A 143 3.15 7.04 15.88
C ASP A 143 1.87 6.21 16.07
N THR A 144 1.87 4.97 15.59
CA THR A 144 0.67 4.11 15.54
C THR A 144 0.71 3.01 16.59
N GLN A 145 1.65 2.07 16.45
CA GLN A 145 1.77 0.93 17.33
C GLN A 145 3.24 0.50 17.48
N VAL A 146 3.56 -0.16 18.59
CA VAL A 146 4.86 -0.79 18.78
C VAL A 146 4.75 -2.25 18.39
N VAL A 147 5.49 -2.65 17.36
CA VAL A 147 5.61 -4.05 16.96
C VAL A 147 6.88 -4.65 17.54
N VAL A 148 6.80 -5.92 17.93
CA VAL A 148 7.95 -6.72 18.35
C VAL A 148 8.31 -7.64 17.20
N THR A 149 9.51 -7.46 16.66
CA THR A 149 10.04 -8.36 15.61
C THR A 149 11.21 -9.15 16.17
N ALA A 150 11.35 -10.39 15.72
CA ALA A 150 12.47 -11.26 16.12
C ALA A 150 13.84 -10.70 15.73
N SER A 151 13.90 -9.87 14.68
CA SER A 151 15.14 -9.34 14.10
C SER A 151 15.56 -7.96 14.62
N SER A 152 14.63 -7.09 15.01
CA SER A 152 14.92 -5.70 15.39
C SER A 152 14.38 -5.28 16.76
N GLY A 153 13.78 -6.22 17.51
CA GLY A 153 13.22 -5.94 18.84
C GLY A 153 11.93 -5.11 18.75
N ARG A 154 11.77 -4.14 19.65
CA ARG A 154 10.61 -3.23 19.67
C ARG A 154 10.83 -2.09 18.68
N ARG A 155 9.95 -1.97 17.69
CA ARG A 155 9.94 -0.88 16.71
C ARG A 155 8.58 -0.18 16.77
N THR A 156 8.59 1.14 16.93
CA THR A 156 7.40 1.97 16.74
C THR A 156 7.13 2.10 15.24
N LEU A 157 5.93 1.74 14.81
CA LEU A 157 5.42 2.01 13.49
C LEU A 157 4.79 3.40 13.45
N GLN A 158 4.69 3.93 12.24
CA GLN A 158 4.15 5.25 11.98
C GLN A 158 3.17 5.18 10.82
N ALA A 159 2.31 6.19 10.73
CA ALA A 159 1.52 6.48 9.55
C ALA A 159 1.78 7.91 9.10
N LEU A 160 1.73 8.12 7.79
CA LEU A 160 1.90 9.41 7.17
C LEU A 160 0.58 9.89 6.58
N ARG A 161 0.36 11.20 6.57
CA ARG A 161 -0.74 11.83 5.84
C ARG A 161 -0.23 12.93 4.94
N TYR A 162 -0.66 12.86 3.69
CA TYR A 162 -0.51 13.92 2.71
C TYR A 162 -1.85 14.61 2.50
N GLU A 163 -2.06 15.74 3.17
CA GLU A 163 -3.36 16.45 3.10
C GLU A 163 -3.68 16.92 1.68
N ALA A 164 -2.67 17.32 0.89
CA ALA A 164 -2.85 17.82 -0.46
C ALA A 164 -3.46 16.80 -1.44
N ALA A 165 -3.27 15.50 -1.17
CA ALA A 165 -3.79 14.40 -1.98
C ALA A 165 -4.86 13.58 -1.25
N ASP A 166 -5.22 13.96 -0.03
CA ASP A 166 -6.01 13.16 0.90
C ASP A 166 -5.53 11.70 0.92
N LEU A 167 -4.23 11.48 1.14
CA LEU A 167 -3.60 10.16 1.10
C LEU A 167 -3.06 9.78 2.48
N ILE A 168 -3.30 8.54 2.89
CA ILE A 168 -2.62 7.91 4.03
C ILE A 168 -1.55 6.94 3.53
N VAL A 169 -0.33 7.01 4.09
CA VAL A 169 0.72 6.01 3.85
C VAL A 169 0.94 5.22 5.14
N ALA A 170 0.92 3.88 5.04
CA ALA A 170 0.98 3.04 6.23
C ALA A 170 1.69 1.70 5.99
N HIS A 171 2.23 1.15 7.08
CA HIS A 171 2.81 -0.18 7.07
C HIS A 171 1.73 -1.28 6.98
N PRO A 172 1.96 -2.44 6.32
CA PRO A 172 1.00 -3.54 6.23
C PRO A 172 0.40 -3.97 7.58
N PHE A 173 1.21 -3.98 8.64
CA PHE A 173 0.75 -4.35 9.99
C PHE A 173 -0.22 -3.34 10.60
N ASP A 174 -0.06 -2.05 10.30
CA ASP A 174 -1.00 -1.02 10.70
C ASP A 174 -2.33 -1.19 9.99
N VAL A 175 -2.28 -1.34 8.66
CA VAL A 175 -3.49 -1.55 7.85
C VAL A 175 -4.25 -2.78 8.32
N MET A 176 -3.57 -3.91 8.51
CA MET A 176 -4.18 -5.13 9.03
C MET A 176 -4.79 -4.94 10.43
N HIS A 177 -4.17 -4.12 11.28
CA HIS A 177 -4.72 -3.81 12.59
C HIS A 177 -5.99 -2.96 12.48
N TRP A 178 -5.98 -1.90 11.67
CA TRP A 178 -7.12 -1.00 11.49
C TRP A 178 -8.31 -1.69 10.82
N LEU A 179 -8.05 -2.62 9.89
CA LEU A 179 -9.08 -3.48 9.30
C LEU A 179 -9.78 -4.32 10.36
N ARG A 180 -9.03 -4.89 11.32
CA ARG A 180 -9.60 -5.65 12.45
C ARG A 180 -10.41 -4.78 13.40
N LEU A 181 -10.01 -3.52 13.57
CA LEU A 181 -10.75 -2.55 14.38
C LEU A 181 -11.99 -1.98 13.66
N GLY A 182 -12.17 -2.27 12.37
CA GLY A 182 -13.28 -1.77 11.57
C GLY A 182 -13.19 -0.26 11.31
N TYR A 183 -11.98 0.28 11.18
CA TYR A 183 -11.80 1.71 10.88
C TYR A 183 -12.30 2.06 9.48
N ASP A 184 -12.84 3.27 9.35
CA ASP A 184 -13.22 3.86 8.07
C ASP A 184 -11.98 4.39 7.36
N PHE A 185 -11.68 3.85 6.18
CA PHE A 185 -10.50 4.19 5.38
C PHE A 185 -10.67 5.49 4.57
N THR A 186 -11.68 6.31 4.86
CA THR A 186 -11.72 7.69 4.36
C THR A 186 -10.53 8.40 4.98
N PRO A 187 -9.59 8.96 4.22
CA PRO A 187 -8.31 9.44 4.73
C PRO A 187 -8.45 10.38 5.95
N SER A 188 -9.34 11.36 5.87
CA SER A 188 -9.66 12.26 6.99
C SER A 188 -10.27 11.56 8.22
N ARG A 189 -11.16 10.57 8.03
CA ARG A 189 -11.78 9.81 9.14
C ARG A 189 -10.79 8.84 9.78
N LEU A 190 -9.98 8.18 8.96
CA LEU A 190 -8.91 7.30 9.40
C LEU A 190 -7.93 8.09 10.24
N TRP A 191 -7.40 9.20 9.72
CA TRP A 191 -6.45 10.06 10.42
C TRP A 191 -6.96 10.54 11.79
N ASN A 192 -8.21 11.00 11.84
CA ASN A 192 -8.85 11.38 13.09
C ASN A 192 -8.93 10.23 14.11
N SER A 193 -9.16 8.99 13.64
CA SER A 193 -9.20 7.80 14.49
C SER A 193 -7.82 7.43 15.03
N LEU A 194 -6.77 7.58 14.21
CA LEU A 194 -5.37 7.39 14.62
C LEU A 194 -4.96 8.41 15.69
N GLN A 195 -5.28 9.69 15.49
CA GLN A 195 -4.98 10.76 16.46
C GLN A 195 -5.65 10.54 17.82
N ARG A 196 -6.87 9.99 17.84
CA ARG A 196 -7.57 9.67 19.10
C ARG A 196 -6.92 8.49 19.82
N SER A 197 -6.52 7.47 19.07
CA SER A 197 -5.86 6.27 19.60
C SER A 197 -4.48 6.57 20.19
N GLY A 198 -3.72 7.47 19.57
CA GLY A 198 -2.43 7.92 20.10
C GLY A 198 -2.54 8.69 21.42
N LYS A 199 -3.63 9.43 21.64
CA LYS A 199 -3.87 10.19 22.88
C LYS A 199 -4.27 9.31 24.07
N SER A 200 -4.92 8.17 23.84
CA SER A 200 -5.29 7.23 24.91
C SER A 200 -4.12 6.42 25.47
N SER A 201 -2.99 6.37 24.76
CA SER A 201 -1.80 5.60 25.14
C SER A 201 -0.81 6.40 26.00
N GLY A 202 -1.14 7.65 26.33
CA GLY A 202 -0.27 8.61 27.04
C GLY A 202 -0.70 8.96 28.46
N LEU A 203 -1.51 8.11 29.11
CA LEU A 203 -1.90 8.23 30.54
C LEU A 203 -1.38 7.03 31.35
#